data_AF-A0A7V2P5E7-F1
#
_entry.id   AF-A0A7V2P5E7-F1
#
_cell.length_a   1.000
_cell.length_b   1.000
_cell.length_c   1.000
_cell.angle_alpha   90.00
_cell.angle_beta   90.00
_cell.angle_gamma   90.00
#
_symmetry.space_group_name_H-M   'P 1'
#
loop_
_entity.id
_entity.type
_entity.pdbx_description
1 polymer ?
#
loop_
_entity_poly.entity_id
_entity_poly.type
_entity_poly.pdbx_seq_one_letter_code
_entity_poly.pdbx_strand_id
1 'polypeptide(L)'
;MTIILIVSLVFIFGLGLGAVVFWHFYRSSVKNNKPVKKEPAPKKAAAWNLVFRWKYILLPLVLVLLAIIVVAIFYPQLTEEVAYRFDIDGLPKSWLSREAIATLALIPQFVLVLVSIAVVRGVIVLSRSAEQVAGAVNPDKLVLFMGNMVALLQIIIGFVMLDIFSYNVYSQHLMPLWMFVMIAMVLAGIVLTIFLIQAIRSSRQGG
;
A
#
# COMPACT_ATOMS: atom_id res chain seq x y z
N MET A 1 -14.50 -25.94 -5.51
CA MET A 1 -15.77 -25.23 -5.20
C MET A 1 -15.73 -24.54 -3.83
N THR A 2 -15.19 -25.19 -2.79
CA THR A 2 -14.95 -24.60 -1.44
C THR A 2 -14.07 -23.36 -1.44
N ILE A 3 -13.00 -23.33 -2.25
CA ILE A 3 -12.07 -22.19 -2.33
C ILE A 3 -12.77 -20.94 -2.88
N ILE A 4 -13.60 -21.07 -3.91
CA ILE A 4 -14.36 -19.95 -4.49
C ILE A 4 -15.33 -19.39 -3.46
N LEU A 5 -16.02 -20.26 -2.71
CA LEU A 5 -16.92 -19.85 -1.63
C LEU A 5 -16.20 -19.09 -0.51
N ILE A 6 -15.00 -19.53 -0.11
CA ILE A 6 -14.18 -18.86 0.92
C ILE A 6 -13.71 -17.48 0.41
N VAL A 7 -13.24 -17.40 -0.83
CA VAL A 7 -12.81 -16.13 -1.46
C VAL A 7 -13.99 -15.16 -1.56
N SER A 8 -15.16 -15.62 -2.00
CA SER A 8 -16.38 -14.81 -2.04
C SER A 8 -16.80 -14.36 -0.64
N LEU A 9 -16.73 -15.23 0.37
CA LEU A 9 -17.06 -14.89 1.76
C LEU A 9 -16.11 -13.81 2.32
N VAL A 10 -14.80 -13.96 2.15
CA VAL A 10 -13.81 -12.98 2.61
C VAL A 10 -13.97 -11.64 1.89
N PHE A 11 -14.25 -11.67 0.59
CA PHE A 11 -14.50 -10.46 -0.20
C PHE A 11 -15.78 -9.75 0.24
N ILE A 12 -16.86 -10.49 0.47
CA ILE A 12 -18.14 -9.96 0.98
C ILE A 12 -17.99 -9.44 2.41
N PHE A 13 -17.24 -10.11 3.29
CA PHE A 13 -17.00 -9.64 4.65
C PHE A 13 -16.09 -8.41 4.67
N GLY A 14 -15.05 -8.35 3.84
CA GLY A 14 -14.17 -7.19 3.69
C GLY A 14 -14.92 -5.96 3.17
N LEU A 15 -15.75 -6.14 2.14
CA LEU A 15 -16.64 -5.09 1.63
C LEU A 15 -17.73 -4.71 2.64
N GLY A 16 -18.29 -5.70 3.33
CA GLY A 16 -19.32 -5.50 4.36
C GLY A 16 -18.81 -4.71 5.55
N LEU A 17 -17.62 -5.04 6.06
CA LEU A 17 -16.96 -4.27 7.13
C LEU A 17 -16.64 -2.85 6.68
N GLY A 18 -16.10 -2.68 5.47
CA GLY A 18 -15.87 -1.36 4.88
C GLY A 18 -17.15 -0.53 4.74
N ALA A 19 -18.23 -1.15 4.26
CA ALA A 19 -19.53 -0.53 4.08
C ALA A 19 -20.23 -0.19 5.42
N VAL A 20 -20.13 -1.05 6.44
CA VAL A 20 -20.69 -0.82 7.78
C VAL A 20 -19.96 0.33 8.47
N VAL A 21 -18.62 0.36 8.40
CA VAL A 21 -17.81 1.47 8.92
C VAL A 21 -18.15 2.77 8.18
N PHE A 22 -18.23 2.72 6.85
CA PHE A 22 -18.63 3.87 6.03
C PHE A 22 -20.04 4.37 6.38
N TRP A 23 -21.03 3.47 6.50
CA TRP A 23 -22.42 3.79 6.80
C TRP A 23 -22.60 4.37 8.20
N HIS A 24 -22.00 3.77 9.22
CA HIS A 24 -22.07 4.25 10.60
C HIS A 24 -21.52 5.68 10.71
N PHE A 25 -20.42 5.96 10.01
CA PHE A 25 -19.83 7.29 9.98
C PHE A 25 -20.59 8.29 9.09
N TYR A 26 -21.13 7.85 7.94
CA TYR A 26 -21.99 8.68 7.09
C TYR A 26 -23.22 9.15 7.87
N ARG A 27 -23.89 8.24 8.59
CA ARG A 27 -25.06 8.55 9.43
C ARG A 27 -24.72 9.51 10.57
N SER A 28 -23.55 9.35 11.19
CA SER A 28 -23.05 10.26 12.23
C SER A 28 -22.80 11.67 11.68
N SER A 29 -22.27 11.79 10.46
CA SER A 29 -22.05 13.07 9.78
C SER A 29 -23.35 13.79 9.36
N VAL A 30 -24.43 13.06 9.03
CA VAL A 30 -25.72 13.68 8.66
C VAL A 30 -26.46 14.22 9.88
N LYS A 31 -26.28 13.61 11.06
CA LYS A 31 -26.96 14.04 12.31
C LYS A 31 -26.42 15.35 12.91
N ASN A 32 -25.22 15.78 12.51
CA ASN A 32 -24.56 16.98 13.04
C ASN A 32 -24.67 18.23 12.13
N ASN A 33 -25.57 18.21 11.15
CA ASN A 33 -25.81 19.35 10.25
C ASN A 33 -26.59 20.48 10.97
N LYS A 34 -25.88 21.34 11.70
CA LYS A 34 -26.38 22.70 12.00
C LYS A 34 -25.99 23.63 10.84
N PRO A 35 -26.86 24.54 10.38
CA PRO A 35 -26.55 25.43 9.27
C PRO A 35 -25.41 26.39 9.65
N VAL A 36 -24.30 26.32 8.91
CA VAL A 36 -23.13 27.20 9.06
C VAL A 36 -23.48 28.59 8.50
N LYS A 37 -23.22 29.62 9.31
CA LYS A 37 -23.42 31.03 9.00
C LYS A 37 -22.34 31.46 7.98
N LYS A 38 -22.75 32.00 6.83
CA LYS A 38 -21.85 32.46 5.77
C LYS A 38 -20.93 33.58 6.28
N GLU A 39 -19.64 33.31 6.39
CA GLU A 39 -18.59 34.32 6.56
C GLU A 39 -17.99 34.73 5.20
N PRO A 40 -17.42 35.95 5.10
CA PRO A 40 -17.08 36.59 3.83
C PRO A 40 -15.85 35.99 3.15
N ALA A 41 -15.74 36.27 1.85
CA ALA A 41 -14.84 35.68 0.86
C ALA A 41 -13.39 35.39 1.35
N PRO A 42 -12.81 34.23 0.99
CA PRO A 42 -11.51 33.81 1.48
C PRO A 42 -10.39 34.70 0.93
N LYS A 43 -9.56 35.22 1.85
CA LYS A 43 -8.26 35.83 1.53
C LYS A 43 -7.43 34.83 0.72
N LYS A 44 -6.77 35.30 -0.36
CA LYS A 44 -5.83 34.51 -1.19
C LYS A 44 -4.96 33.61 -0.31
N ALA A 45 -5.19 32.31 -0.39
CA ALA A 45 -4.44 31.32 0.36
C ALA A 45 -2.98 31.35 -0.10
N ALA A 46 -2.04 31.48 0.84
CA ALA A 46 -0.63 31.39 0.56
C ALA A 46 -0.29 30.01 -0.02
N ALA A 47 0.47 29.98 -1.11
CA ALA A 47 0.94 28.75 -1.74
C ALA A 47 1.57 27.82 -0.69
N TRP A 48 1.19 26.54 -0.69
CA TRP A 48 1.79 25.56 0.21
C TRP A 48 3.29 25.42 -0.07
N ASN A 49 4.12 25.79 0.91
CA ASN A 49 5.56 25.61 0.81
C ASN A 49 5.94 24.16 1.19
N LEU A 50 5.56 23.20 0.34
CA LEU A 50 5.88 21.79 0.52
C LEU A 50 7.35 21.53 0.18
N VAL A 51 8.05 20.94 1.14
CA VAL A 51 9.45 20.50 1.01
C VAL A 51 9.50 19.00 1.13
N PHE A 52 10.37 18.36 0.34
CA PHE A 52 10.59 16.92 0.42
C PHE A 52 11.08 16.53 1.82
N ARG A 53 10.48 15.49 2.40
CA ARG A 53 10.88 14.91 3.69
C ARG A 53 10.98 13.40 3.56
N TRP A 54 12.03 12.80 4.13
CA TRP A 54 12.25 11.36 4.11
C TRP A 54 11.09 10.54 4.68
N LYS A 55 10.34 11.10 5.64
CA LYS A 55 9.12 10.47 6.19
C LYS A 55 8.10 10.07 5.11
N TYR A 56 8.09 10.75 3.96
CA TYR A 56 7.14 10.47 2.86
C TYR A 56 7.40 9.15 2.13
N ILE A 57 8.61 8.61 2.23
CA ILE A 57 9.02 7.37 1.57
C ILE A 57 9.60 6.35 2.56
N LEU A 58 9.38 6.56 3.86
CA LEU A 58 9.98 5.75 4.91
C LEU A 58 9.58 4.27 4.77
N LEU A 59 8.31 4.00 4.50
CA LEU A 59 7.80 2.63 4.44
C LEU A 59 8.39 1.86 3.25
N PRO A 60 8.44 2.41 2.02
CA PRO A 60 9.17 1.79 0.92
C PRO A 60 10.66 1.52 1.19
N LEU A 61 11.33 2.45 1.87
CA LEU A 61 12.75 2.32 2.19
C LEU A 61 13.00 1.19 3.20
N VAL A 62 12.16 1.10 4.24
CA VAL A 62 12.21 0.03 5.23
C VAL A 62 11.94 -1.33 4.58
N LEU A 63 10.99 -1.43 3.65
CA LEU A 63 10.69 -2.68 2.95
C LEU A 63 11.83 -3.17 2.06
N VAL A 64 12.49 -2.27 1.32
CA VAL A 64 13.71 -2.64 0.56
C VAL A 64 14.80 -3.13 1.51
N LEU A 65 15.01 -2.45 2.64
CA LEU A 65 16.01 -2.87 3.62
C LEU A 65 15.69 -4.26 4.18
N LEU A 66 14.42 -4.53 4.50
CA LEU A 66 13.98 -5.86 4.92
C LEU A 66 14.21 -6.90 3.82
N ALA A 67 13.90 -6.59 2.56
CA ALA A 67 14.16 -7.49 1.44
C ALA A 67 15.66 -7.81 1.29
N ILE A 68 16.54 -6.81 1.46
CA ILE A 68 18.00 -7.02 1.46
C ILE A 68 18.41 -7.95 2.61
N ILE A 69 17.87 -7.75 3.82
CA ILE A 69 18.14 -8.63 4.98
C ILE A 69 17.69 -10.06 4.68
N VAL A 70 16.52 -10.25 4.07
CA VAL A 70 16.04 -11.58 3.66
C VAL A 70 17.00 -12.22 2.65
N VAL A 71 17.46 -11.49 1.62
CA VAL A 71 18.51 -12.03 0.71
C VAL A 71 19.75 -12.40 1.50
N ALA A 72 20.27 -11.51 2.34
CA ALA A 72 21.51 -11.75 3.06
C ALA A 72 21.47 -13.01 3.94
N ILE A 73 20.32 -13.30 4.55
CA ILE A 73 20.11 -14.49 5.41
C ILE A 73 19.94 -15.76 4.56
N PHE A 74 19.06 -15.74 3.56
CA PHE A 74 18.66 -16.95 2.83
C PHE A 74 19.58 -17.29 1.68
N TYR A 75 20.13 -16.30 0.98
CA TYR A 75 20.92 -16.50 -0.24
C TYR A 75 22.09 -17.49 -0.08
N PRO A 76 22.88 -17.46 1.02
CA PRO A 76 23.96 -18.44 1.22
C PRO A 76 23.47 -19.88 1.40
N GLN A 77 22.19 -20.05 1.76
CA GLN A 77 21.56 -21.35 2.01
C GLN A 77 20.85 -21.91 0.77
N LEU A 78 20.71 -21.11 -0.29
CA LEU A 78 20.05 -21.54 -1.52
C LEU A 78 20.98 -22.41 -2.37
N THR A 79 20.41 -23.50 -2.88
CA THR A 79 20.98 -24.30 -3.96
C THR A 79 21.18 -23.48 -5.23
N GLU A 80 22.00 -23.95 -6.16
CA GLU A 80 22.27 -23.24 -7.42
C GLU A 80 20.98 -22.95 -8.20
N GLU A 81 20.05 -23.90 -8.20
CA GLU A 81 18.71 -23.75 -8.75
C GLU A 81 17.65 -23.60 -7.63
N VAL A 82 16.69 -22.72 -7.88
CA VAL A 82 15.62 -22.33 -6.95
C VAL A 82 14.28 -22.52 -7.65
N ALA A 83 13.40 -23.30 -7.03
CA ALA A 83 12.01 -23.43 -7.47
C ALA A 83 11.26 -22.13 -7.21
N TYR A 84 10.66 -21.56 -8.25
CA TYR A 84 9.97 -20.26 -8.14
C TYR A 84 8.51 -20.28 -8.59
N ARG A 85 8.13 -21.27 -9.39
CA ARG A 85 6.75 -21.48 -9.83
C ARG A 85 6.25 -22.81 -9.30
N PHE A 86 5.08 -22.79 -8.69
CA PHE A 86 4.45 -23.92 -8.05
C PHE A 86 3.10 -24.22 -8.70
N ASP A 87 2.70 -25.49 -8.72
CA ASP A 87 1.34 -25.89 -9.09
C ASP A 87 0.36 -25.69 -7.90
N ILE A 88 -0.93 -25.95 -8.13
CA ILE A 88 -1.98 -25.95 -7.10
C ILE A 88 -1.66 -26.91 -5.94
N ASP A 89 -0.97 -28.01 -6.23
CA ASP A 89 -0.52 -28.98 -5.23
C ASP A 89 0.74 -28.54 -4.46
N GLY A 90 1.28 -27.35 -4.76
CA GLY A 90 2.51 -26.83 -4.14
C GLY A 90 3.80 -27.44 -4.68
N LEU A 91 3.71 -28.28 -5.72
CA LEU A 91 4.89 -28.92 -6.33
C LEU A 91 5.64 -27.94 -7.24
N PRO A 92 6.98 -27.97 -7.24
CA PRO A 92 7.79 -27.09 -8.05
C PRO A 92 7.67 -27.45 -9.53
N LYS A 93 7.30 -26.46 -10.35
CA LYS A 93 7.07 -26.60 -11.80
C LYS A 93 8.16 -25.93 -12.63
N SER A 94 8.84 -24.93 -12.09
CA SER A 94 9.90 -24.22 -12.80
C SER A 94 11.00 -23.78 -11.84
N TRP A 95 12.22 -23.90 -12.33
CA TRP A 95 13.45 -23.61 -11.62
C TRP A 95 14.19 -22.48 -12.32
N LEU A 96 14.94 -21.70 -11.57
CA LEU A 96 15.79 -20.64 -12.07
C LEU A 96 17.01 -20.52 -11.17
N SER A 97 18.11 -19.94 -11.64
CA SER A 97 19.29 -19.77 -10.80
C SER A 97 18.98 -18.87 -9.59
N ARG A 98 19.65 -19.12 -8.46
CA ARG A 98 19.49 -18.29 -7.25
C ARG A 98 19.83 -16.82 -7.49
N GLU A 99 20.82 -16.54 -8.35
CA GLU A 99 21.21 -15.18 -8.73
C GLU A 99 20.06 -14.48 -9.46
N ALA A 100 19.44 -15.19 -10.40
CA ALA A 100 18.34 -14.68 -11.20
C ALA A 100 17.09 -14.44 -10.34
N ILE A 101 16.74 -15.34 -9.41
CA ILE A 101 15.61 -15.14 -8.50
C ILE A 101 15.88 -13.99 -7.53
N ALA A 102 17.06 -13.92 -6.91
CA ALA A 102 17.40 -12.83 -6.02
C ALA A 102 17.33 -11.47 -6.74
N THR A 103 17.84 -11.42 -7.97
CA THR A 103 17.78 -10.22 -8.83
C THR A 103 16.34 -9.86 -9.21
N LEU A 104 15.55 -10.85 -9.65
CA LEU A 104 14.15 -10.66 -10.03
C LEU A 104 13.29 -10.22 -8.84
N ALA A 105 13.63 -10.62 -7.62
CA ALA A 105 12.95 -10.19 -6.42
C ALA A 105 13.38 -8.79 -5.96
N LEU A 106 14.67 -8.49 -5.97
CA LEU A 106 15.21 -7.22 -5.47
C LEU A 106 15.01 -6.04 -6.44
N ILE A 107 15.23 -6.22 -7.74
CA ILE A 107 15.15 -5.12 -8.71
C ILE A 107 13.78 -4.42 -8.66
N PRO A 108 12.64 -5.13 -8.71
CA PRO A 108 11.34 -4.49 -8.60
C PRO A 108 11.17 -3.71 -7.28
N GLN A 109 11.72 -4.21 -6.17
CA GLN A 109 11.67 -3.52 -4.88
C GLN A 109 12.37 -2.15 -4.94
N PHE A 110 13.57 -2.08 -5.53
CA PHE A 110 14.28 -0.81 -5.73
C PHE A 110 13.54 0.13 -6.68
N VAL A 111 13.02 -0.39 -7.80
CA VAL A 111 12.24 0.39 -8.76
C VAL A 111 11.03 1.03 -8.07
N LEU A 112 10.35 0.30 -7.18
CA LEU A 112 9.20 0.81 -6.44
C LEU A 112 9.57 1.94 -5.46
N VAL A 113 10.77 1.92 -4.85
CA VAL A 113 11.26 3.08 -4.08
C VAL A 113 11.48 4.29 -4.98
N LEU A 114 12.05 4.10 -6.17
CA LEU A 114 12.25 5.19 -7.13
C LEU A 114 10.91 5.77 -7.59
N VAL A 115 9.91 4.93 -7.83
CA VAL A 115 8.53 5.35 -8.13
C VAL A 115 7.95 6.17 -6.98
N SER A 116 8.11 5.72 -5.73
CA SER A 116 7.66 6.48 -4.55
C SER A 116 8.31 7.87 -4.48
N ILE A 117 9.62 7.97 -4.72
CA ILE A 117 10.34 9.26 -4.79
C ILE A 117 9.78 10.13 -5.92
N ALA A 118 9.57 9.57 -7.10
CA ALA A 118 9.03 10.27 -8.27
C ALA A 118 7.61 10.81 -8.00
N VAL A 119 6.74 10.01 -7.39
CA VAL A 119 5.39 10.41 -6.98
C VAL A 119 5.44 11.59 -6.01
N VAL A 120 6.22 11.48 -4.94
CA VAL A 120 6.34 12.55 -3.93
C VAL A 120 6.87 13.84 -4.57
N ARG A 121 7.91 13.75 -5.40
CA ARG A 121 8.47 14.92 -6.10
C ARG A 121 7.46 15.52 -7.08
N GLY A 122 6.75 14.69 -7.84
CA GLY A 122 5.72 15.12 -8.78
C GLY A 122 4.62 15.90 -8.06
N VAL A 123 4.11 15.39 -6.94
CA VAL A 123 3.08 16.09 -6.14
C VAL A 123 3.61 17.42 -5.59
N ILE A 124 4.84 17.47 -5.09
CA ILE A 124 5.46 18.72 -4.60
C ILE A 124 5.58 19.75 -5.73
N VAL A 125 6.04 19.34 -6.93
CA VAL A 125 6.17 20.24 -8.09
C VAL A 125 4.80 20.75 -8.54
N LEU A 126 3.81 19.87 -8.70
CA LEU A 126 2.45 20.26 -9.09
C LEU A 126 1.79 21.18 -8.06
N SER A 127 2.05 20.96 -6.77
CA SER A 127 1.49 21.77 -5.68
C SER A 127 1.97 23.23 -5.70
N ARG A 128 3.14 23.50 -6.30
CA ARG A 128 3.66 24.87 -6.46
C ARG A 128 2.95 25.63 -7.57
N SER A 129 2.42 24.93 -8.57
CA SER A 129 1.79 25.52 -9.76
C SER A 129 0.27 25.62 -9.65
N ALA A 130 -0.36 24.94 -8.69
CA ALA A 130 -1.81 24.97 -8.49
C ALA A 130 -2.21 26.13 -7.56
N GLU A 131 -2.94 27.13 -8.07
CA GLU A 131 -3.71 28.04 -7.21
C GLU A 131 -4.76 27.22 -6.46
N GLN A 132 -4.79 27.31 -5.14
CA GLN A 132 -5.54 26.36 -4.32
C GLN A 132 -6.93 26.81 -3.92
N VAL A 133 -7.87 25.88 -4.11
CA VAL A 133 -9.14 25.80 -3.38
C VAL A 133 -8.82 25.45 -1.92
N ALA A 134 -9.01 26.43 -1.03
CA ALA A 134 -8.76 26.28 0.39
C ALA A 134 -9.60 25.16 1.01
N GLY A 135 -8.98 24.36 1.89
CA GLY A 135 -9.68 23.70 2.99
C GLY A 135 -9.80 22.18 2.96
N ALA A 136 -9.63 21.48 1.83
CA ALA A 136 -10.12 20.11 1.76
C ALA A 136 -9.24 19.01 2.36
N VAL A 137 -7.89 19.07 2.32
CA VAL A 137 -7.01 18.03 2.87
C VAL A 137 -5.66 18.62 3.30
N ASN A 138 -5.11 18.17 4.44
CA ASN A 138 -3.75 18.56 4.85
C ASN A 138 -2.71 18.01 3.84
N PRO A 139 -1.97 18.88 3.13
CA PRO A 139 -1.02 18.48 2.11
C PRO A 139 0.03 17.48 2.58
N ASP A 140 0.55 17.70 3.79
CA ASP A 140 1.61 16.86 4.36
C ASP A 140 1.11 15.41 4.53
N LYS A 141 -0.17 15.25 4.91
CA LYS A 141 -0.80 13.93 5.05
C LYS A 141 -1.06 13.27 3.70
N LEU A 142 -1.46 14.05 2.70
CA LEU A 142 -1.71 13.55 1.35
C LEU A 142 -0.42 13.08 0.68
N VAL A 143 0.65 13.87 0.76
CA VAL A 143 1.97 13.51 0.22
C VAL A 143 2.54 12.30 0.96
N LEU A 144 2.42 12.26 2.30
CA LEU A 144 2.80 11.10 3.11
C LEU A 144 2.05 9.83 2.67
N PHE A 145 0.75 9.93 2.43
CA PHE A 145 -0.06 8.80 2.00
C PHE A 145 0.34 8.31 0.60
N MET A 146 0.38 9.21 -0.38
CA MET A 146 0.70 8.86 -1.78
C MET A 146 2.09 8.26 -1.92
N GLY A 147 3.09 8.79 -1.21
CA GLY A 147 4.45 8.24 -1.23
C GLY A 147 4.53 6.82 -0.66
N ASN A 148 3.74 6.51 0.37
CA ASN A 148 3.76 5.20 1.00
C ASN A 148 2.78 4.18 0.37
N MET A 149 1.86 4.58 -0.52
CA MET A 149 0.93 3.64 -1.17
C MET A 149 1.65 2.56 -1.98
N VAL A 150 2.78 2.91 -2.60
CA VAL A 150 3.60 2.00 -3.39
C VAL A 150 4.11 0.82 -2.57
N ALA A 151 4.23 1.00 -1.25
CA ALA A 151 4.72 -0.01 -0.35
C ALA A 151 3.83 -1.26 -0.27
N LEU A 152 2.52 -1.15 -0.57
CA LEU A 152 1.64 -2.31 -0.63
C LEU A 152 2.11 -3.32 -1.68
N LEU A 153 2.50 -2.82 -2.85
CA LEU A 153 3.01 -3.67 -3.93
C LEU A 153 4.37 -4.28 -3.55
N GLN A 154 5.22 -3.52 -2.85
CA GLN A 154 6.49 -4.03 -2.30
C GLN A 154 6.27 -5.13 -1.26
N ILE A 155 5.25 -5.02 -0.41
CA ILE A 155 4.90 -6.06 0.57
C ILE A 155 4.53 -7.36 -0.15
N ILE A 156 3.76 -7.29 -1.24
CA ILE A 156 3.37 -8.48 -2.02
C ILE A 156 4.60 -9.15 -2.64
N ILE A 157 5.46 -8.38 -3.30
CA ILE A 157 6.69 -8.91 -3.92
C ILE A 157 7.63 -9.48 -2.84
N GLY A 158 7.74 -8.80 -1.70
CA GLY A 158 8.59 -9.21 -0.58
C GLY A 158 8.10 -10.51 0.06
N PHE A 159 6.79 -10.70 0.17
CA PHE A 159 6.20 -11.94 0.64
C PHE A 159 6.46 -13.09 -0.35
N VAL A 160 6.23 -12.87 -1.65
CA VAL A 160 6.52 -13.89 -2.69
C VAL A 160 7.97 -14.34 -2.61
N MET A 161 8.88 -13.38 -2.51
CA MET A 161 10.32 -13.64 -2.36
C MET A 161 10.63 -14.46 -1.11
N LEU A 162 10.07 -14.08 0.04
CA LEU A 162 10.27 -14.78 1.30
C LEU A 162 9.71 -16.20 1.26
N ASP A 163 8.53 -16.40 0.66
CA ASP A 163 7.91 -17.72 0.51
C ASP A 163 8.74 -18.64 -0.40
N ILE A 164 9.21 -18.12 -1.55
CA ILE A 164 10.12 -18.85 -2.45
C ILE A 164 11.38 -19.29 -1.70
N PHE A 165 12.03 -18.39 -0.96
CA PHE A 165 13.26 -18.71 -0.23
C PHE A 165 13.00 -19.68 0.92
N SER A 166 11.92 -19.49 1.67
CA SER A 166 11.50 -20.42 2.72
C SER A 166 11.26 -21.83 2.18
N TYR A 167 10.56 -21.94 1.05
CA TYR A 167 10.33 -23.23 0.42
C TYR A 167 11.65 -23.91 0.00
N ASN A 168 12.57 -23.18 -0.62
CA ASN A 168 13.80 -23.80 -1.10
C ASN A 168 14.79 -24.19 0.02
N VAL A 169 14.74 -23.51 1.18
CA VAL A 169 15.59 -23.85 2.32
C VAL A 169 14.94 -24.91 3.23
N TYR A 170 13.63 -24.78 3.49
CA TYR A 170 12.92 -25.60 4.50
C TYR A 170 11.89 -26.56 3.92
N SER A 171 11.64 -26.53 2.61
CA SER A 171 10.55 -27.28 1.94
C SER A 171 9.17 -26.98 2.50
N GLN A 172 8.98 -25.77 3.05
CA GLN A 172 7.73 -25.31 3.64
C GLN A 172 7.33 -23.94 3.08
N HIS A 173 6.12 -23.87 2.51
CA HIS A 173 5.45 -22.61 2.24
C HIS A 173 5.03 -21.96 3.54
N LEU A 174 5.28 -20.66 3.68
CA LEU A 174 4.92 -19.91 4.89
C LEU A 174 3.40 -19.80 5.00
N MET A 175 2.77 -19.45 3.89
CA MET A 175 1.32 -19.34 3.76
C MET A 175 0.96 -19.38 2.27
N PRO A 176 -0.20 -19.95 1.88
CA PRO A 176 -0.64 -19.89 0.50
C PRO A 176 -0.74 -18.45 -0.02
N LEU A 177 -0.15 -18.18 -1.19
CA LEU A 177 -0.09 -16.84 -1.79
C LEU A 177 -1.47 -16.17 -1.90
N TRP A 178 -2.50 -16.93 -2.26
CA TRP A 178 -3.87 -16.42 -2.38
C TRP A 178 -4.39 -15.88 -1.04
N MET A 179 -4.08 -16.54 0.07
CA MET A 179 -4.51 -16.12 1.41
C MET A 179 -3.80 -14.82 1.80
N PHE A 180 -2.50 -14.73 1.52
CA PHE A 180 -1.74 -13.50 1.73
C PHE A 180 -2.30 -12.33 0.91
N VAL A 181 -2.58 -12.55 -0.38
CA VAL A 181 -3.16 -11.52 -1.26
C VAL A 181 -4.54 -11.08 -0.76
N MET A 182 -5.38 -11.99 -0.25
CA MET A 182 -6.66 -11.61 0.36
C MET A 182 -6.47 -10.72 1.60
N ILE A 183 -5.54 -11.08 2.50
CA ILE A 183 -5.23 -10.27 3.68
C ILE A 183 -4.74 -8.89 3.25
N ALA A 184 -3.83 -8.83 2.28
CA ALA A 184 -3.31 -7.57 1.74
C ALA A 184 -4.42 -6.70 1.13
N MET A 185 -5.35 -7.30 0.38
CA MET A 185 -6.51 -6.58 -0.20
C MET A 185 -7.43 -6.01 0.89
N VAL A 186 -7.76 -6.78 1.92
CA VAL A 186 -8.60 -6.31 3.04
C VAL A 186 -7.92 -5.15 3.77
N LEU A 187 -6.63 -5.28 4.11
CA LEU A 187 -5.87 -4.22 4.78
C LEU A 187 -5.79 -2.96 3.92
N ALA A 188 -5.51 -3.10 2.63
CA ALA A 188 -5.49 -1.98 1.69
C ALA A 188 -6.85 -1.28 1.59
N GLY A 189 -7.94 -2.06 1.54
CA GLY A 189 -9.30 -1.52 1.52
C GLY A 189 -9.65 -0.75 2.79
N ILE A 190 -9.23 -1.22 3.96
CA ILE A 190 -9.41 -0.51 5.23
C ILE A 190 -8.66 0.84 5.21
N VAL A 191 -7.39 0.81 4.82
CA VAL A 191 -6.54 2.02 4.74
C VAL A 191 -7.13 3.05 3.77
N LEU A 192 -7.54 2.61 2.57
CA LEU A 192 -8.21 3.45 1.58
C LEU A 192 -9.52 4.05 2.11
N THR A 193 -10.36 3.23 2.76
CA THR A 193 -11.64 3.69 3.33
C THR A 193 -11.42 4.77 4.39
N ILE A 194 -10.45 4.59 5.29
CA ILE A 194 -10.10 5.57 6.32
C ILE A 194 -9.66 6.89 5.66
N PHE A 195 -8.81 6.81 4.64
CA PHE A 195 -8.32 7.99 3.93
C PHE A 195 -9.45 8.74 3.22
N LEU A 196 -10.35 8.01 2.54
CA LEU A 196 -11.51 8.59 1.87
C LEU A 196 -12.43 9.31 2.86
N ILE A 197 -12.69 8.71 4.04
CA ILE A 197 -13.47 9.35 5.11
C ILE A 197 -12.78 10.62 5.61
N GLN A 198 -11.46 10.60 5.80
CA GLN A 198 -10.71 11.79 6.22
C GLN A 198 -10.78 12.90 5.17
N ALA A 199 -10.67 12.56 3.89
CA ALA A 199 -10.77 13.52 2.79
C ALA A 199 -12.15 14.18 2.73
N ILE A 200 -13.24 13.40 2.85
CA ILE A 200 -14.61 13.91 2.88
C ILE A 200 -14.87 14.78 4.12
N ARG A 201 -14.32 14.41 5.28
CA ARG A 201 -14.47 15.22 6.50
C ARG A 201 -13.74 16.55 6.40
N SER A 202 -12.54 16.51 5.85
CA SER A 202 -11.70 17.70 5.75
C SER A 202 -12.24 18.68 4.69
N SER A 203 -12.91 18.21 3.62
CA SER A 203 -13.67 19.08 2.71
C SER A 203 -14.91 19.73 3.31
N ARG A 204 -15.51 19.13 4.36
CA ARG A 204 -16.67 19.70 5.08
C ARG A 204 -16.31 20.69 6.18
N GLN A 205 -15.07 20.72 6.65
CA GLN A 205 -14.62 21.67 7.69
C GLN A 205 -14.03 22.96 7.12
N GLY A 206 -13.81 23.02 5.80
CA GLY A 206 -13.23 24.17 5.10
C GLY A 206 -14.20 25.01 4.26
N GLY A 207 -15.52 24.81 4.41
CA GLY A 207 -16.57 25.60 3.74
C GLY A 207 -17.61 26.08 4.73
#